data_AF-A0A7C4RE49-F1
#
_entry.id   AF-A0A7C4RE49-F1
#
_cell.length_a   1.000
_cell.length_b   1.000
_cell.length_c   1.000
_cell.angle_alpha   90.00
_cell.angle_beta   90.00
_cell.angle_gamma   90.00
#
_symmetry.space_group_name_H-M   'P 1'
#
loop_
_entity.id
_entity.type
_entity.pdbx_description
1 polymer ?
#
loop_
_entity_poly.entity_id
_entity_poly.type
_entity_poly.pdbx_seq_one_letter_code
_entity_poly.pdbx_strand_id
1 'polypeptide(L)' 'MFIEFDNFETFLNTISKVKAIKFYRITQMKLTNLIECYAQTAKNTYYISLCCDDEEAERTIDILDSLGFTRVSAIRTWEG' A
#
# COMPACT_ATOMS: atom_id res chain seq x y z
N MET A 1 -6.00 9.09 -12.86
CA MET A 1 -7.05 8.07 -12.65
C MET A 1 -6.70 7.28 -11.39
N PHE A 2 -7.69 6.94 -10.56
CA PHE A 2 -7.50 6.15 -9.34
C PHE A 2 -7.89 4.69 -9.61
N ILE A 3 -7.04 3.75 -9.25
CA ILE A 3 -7.21 2.31 -9.51
C ILE A 3 -7.05 1.55 -8.18
N GLU A 4 -8.12 0.89 -7.76
CA GLU A 4 -8.16 0.05 -6.56
C GLU A 4 -8.02 -1.43 -6.93
N PHE A 5 -7.49 -2.23 -6.00
CA PHE A 5 -7.26 -3.66 -6.19
C PHE A 5 -7.95 -4.48 -5.10
N ASP A 6 -8.48 -5.63 -5.51
CA ASP A 6 -9.19 -6.55 -4.60
C ASP A 6 -8.25 -7.38 -3.72
N ASN A 7 -6.99 -7.54 -4.13
CA ASN A 7 -6.01 -8.33 -3.37
C ASN A 7 -4.58 -7.82 -3.55
N PHE A 8 -3.76 -8.14 -2.54
CA PHE A 8 -2.40 -7.65 -2.39
C PHE A 8 -1.46 -8.16 -3.49
N GLU A 9 -1.60 -9.42 -3.89
CA GLU A 9 -0.78 -10.00 -4.94
C GLU A 9 -0.96 -9.28 -6.29
N THR A 10 -2.20 -8.96 -6.67
CA THR A 10 -2.50 -8.27 -7.93
C THR A 10 -1.98 -6.84 -7.90
N PHE A 11 -2.08 -6.17 -6.75
CA PHE A 11 -1.47 -4.86 -6.53
C PHE A 11 0.05 -4.94 -6.75
N LEU A 12 0.76 -5.83 -6.06
CA LEU A 12 2.22 -5.99 -6.18
C LEU A 12 2.68 -6.34 -7.61
N ASN A 13 1.97 -7.25 -8.27
CA ASN A 13 2.24 -7.65 -9.66
C ASN A 13 2.03 -6.51 -10.66
N THR A 14 1.15 -5.54 -10.35
CA THR A 14 0.91 -4.39 -11.20
C THR A 14 1.96 -3.31 -10.98
N ILE A 15 2.20 -2.94 -9.73
CA ILE A 15 3.13 -1.85 -9.39
C ILE A 15 4.60 -2.20 -9.68
N SER A 16 4.97 -3.48 -9.65
CA SER A 16 6.35 -3.93 -9.92
C SER A 16 6.74 -3.70 -11.38
N LYS A 17 5.74 -3.63 -12.28
CA LYS A 17 5.93 -3.40 -13.72
C LYS A 17 6.03 -1.93 -14.10
N VAL A 18 5.79 -1.02 -13.16
CA VAL A 18 5.76 0.44 -13.44
C VAL A 18 6.71 1.19 -12.51
N LYS A 19 7.34 2.24 -13.05
CA LYS A 19 8.10 3.19 -12.22
C LYS A 19 7.13 4.15 -11.54
N ALA A 20 6.96 3.99 -10.24
CA ALA A 20 6.06 4.78 -9.42
C ALA A 20 6.77 5.22 -8.12
N ILE A 21 6.31 6.34 -7.54
CA ILE A 21 6.60 6.65 -6.14
C ILE A 21 5.69 5.75 -5.30
N LYS A 22 6.24 5.12 -4.26
CA LYS A 22 5.56 4.07 -3.48
C LYS A 22 5.59 4.40 -2.00
N PHE A 23 4.43 4.39 -1.36
CA PHE A 23 4.31 4.67 0.08
C PHE A 23 3.22 3.82 0.70
N TYR A 24 3.37 3.54 1.99
CA TYR A 24 2.39 2.81 2.77
C TYR A 24 2.20 3.40 4.15
N ARG A 25 1.01 3.16 4.72
CA ARG A 25 0.63 3.51 6.07
C ARG A 25 0.14 2.27 6.79
N ILE A 26 0.43 2.18 8.08
CA ILE A 26 -0.15 1.19 8.97
C ILE A 26 -0.96 1.93 10.01
N THR A 27 -2.20 1.51 10.21
CA THR A 27 -3.07 1.99 11.28
C THR A 27 -3.43 0.80 12.16
N GLN A 28 -3.06 0.87 13.44
CA GLN A 28 -3.46 -0.16 14.40
C GLN A 28 -4.95 0.00 14.70
N MET A 29 -5.73 -1.05 14.43
CA MET A 29 -7.12 -1.20 14.85
C MET A 29 -7.17 -2.23 15.99
N LYS A 30 -8.25 -2.23 16.78
CA LYS A 30 -8.37 -3.01 18.04
C LYS A 30 -7.59 -4.33 18.10
N LEU A 31 -7.89 -5.27 17.21
CA LEU A 31 -7.28 -6.60 17.13
C LEU A 31 -6.58 -6.87 15.79
N THR A 32 -6.47 -5.87 14.92
CA THR A 32 -5.99 -6.03 13.54
C THR A 32 -5.22 -4.79 13.10
N ASN A 33 -4.33 -4.94 12.15
CA ASN A 33 -3.67 -3.83 11.48
C ASN A 33 -4.36 -3.55 10.15
N LEU A 34 -4.54 -2.27 9.84
CA LEU A 34 -4.92 -1.82 8.52
C LEU A 34 -3.67 -1.30 7.81
N ILE A 35 -3.26 -1.98 6.75
CA ILE A 35 -2.17 -1.56 5.88
C ILE A 35 -2.77 -0.97 4.62
N GLU A 36 -2.42 0.27 4.32
CA GLU A 36 -2.80 0.95 3.09
C GLU A 36 -1.55 1.25 2.28
N CYS A 37 -1.54 0.80 1.03
CA CYS A 37 -0.42 0.98 0.12
C CYS A 37 -0.86 1.81 -1.09
N TYR A 38 0.00 2.73 -1.49
CA TYR A 38 -0.23 3.58 -2.64
C TYR A 38 1.02 3.59 -3.53
N ALA A 39 0.79 3.58 -4.84
CA ALA A 39 1.82 3.82 -5.83
C ALA A 39 1.32 4.88 -6.82
N GLN A 40 2.14 5.89 -7.11
CA GLN A 40 1.76 6.98 -8.01
C GLN A 40 2.73 7.10 -9.18
N THR A 41 2.16 7.05 -10.38
CA THR A 41 2.81 7.39 -11.66
C THR A 41 2.33 8.77 -12.12
N ALA A 42 2.85 9.28 -13.23
CA ALA A 42 2.38 10.55 -13.80
C ALA A 42 0.90 10.54 -14.23
N LYS A 43 0.29 9.37 -14.47
CA LYS A 43 -1.08 9.24 -15.01
C LYS A 43 -2.07 8.60 -14.03
N ASN A 44 -1.57 7.66 -13.23
CA ASN A 44 -2.39 6.80 -12.39
C ASN A 44 -1.89 6.77 -10.96
N THR A 45 -2.84 6.68 -10.04
CA THR A 45 -2.63 6.34 -8.64
C THR A 45 -3.23 4.96 -8.41
N TYR A 46 -2.44 4.06 -7.85
CA TYR A 46 -2.78 2.68 -7.53
C TYR A 46 -2.92 2.56 -6.02
N TYR A 47 -3.93 1.83 -5.54
CA TYR A 47 -4.25 1.73 -4.12
C TYR A 47 -4.69 0.33 -3.70
N ILE A 48 -4.29 -0.07 -2.51
CA ILE A 48 -4.90 -1.20 -1.80
C ILE A 48 -4.97 -0.94 -0.30
N SER A 49 -6.04 -1.41 0.33
CA SER A 49 -6.17 -1.55 1.78
C SER A 49 -6.31 -3.02 2.17
N LEU A 50 -5.55 -3.45 3.16
CA LEU A 50 -5.57 -4.81 3.71
C LEU A 50 -5.72 -4.77 5.23
N CYS A 51 -6.75 -5.43 5.75
CA CYS A 51 -6.85 -5.75 7.17
C CYS A 51 -6.14 -7.09 7.42
N CYS A 52 -5.24 -7.12 8.39
CA CYS A 52 -4.41 -8.28 8.70
C CYS A 52 -4.19 -8.38 10.22
N ASP A 53 -3.82 -9.56 10.72
CA ASP A 53 -3.33 -9.69 12.09
C ASP A 53 -1.88 -9.20 12.23
N ASP A 54 -1.28 -9.32 13.41
CA ASP A 54 0.09 -8.84 13.65
C ASP A 54 1.14 -9.61 12.84
N GLU A 55 0.99 -10.93 12.70
CA GLU A 55 1.94 -11.78 11.96
C GLU A 55 1.88 -11.48 10.45
N GLU A 56 0.66 -11.39 9.90
CA GLU A 56 0.43 -11.01 8.52
C GLU A 56 0.89 -9.58 8.22
N ALA A 57 0.72 -8.66 9.19
CA ALA A 57 1.18 -7.29 9.06
C ALA A 57 2.71 -7.21 8.94
N GLU A 58 3.44 -7.88 9.84
CA GLU A 58 4.92 -7.92 9.79
C GLU A 58 5.41 -8.47 8.44
N ARG A 59 4.83 -9.60 7.99
CA ARG A 59 5.17 -10.17 6.68
C ARG A 59 4.87 -9.23 5.52
N THR A 60 3.76 -8.51 5.58
CA THR A 60 3.38 -7.54 4.55
C THR A 60 4.36 -6.37 4.51
N ILE A 61 4.78 -5.88 5.67
CA ILE A 61 5.76 -4.80 5.82
C ILE A 61 7.10 -5.19 5.20
N ASP A 62 7.60 -6.38 5.52
CA ASP A 62 8.87 -6.88 4.97
C ASP A 62 8.85 -6.92 3.43
N ILE A 63 7.73 -7.38 2.85
CA ILE A 63 7.55 -7.41 1.40
C ILE A 63 7.55 -5.99 0.83
N LEU A 64 6.81 -5.06 1.43
CA LEU A 64 6.72 -3.68 0.98
C LEU A 64 8.09 -2.99 1.03
N ASP A 65 8.80 -3.13 2.14
CA ASP A 65 10.13 -2.56 2.33
C ASP A 65 11.13 -3.14 1.30
N SER A 66 11.07 -4.45 1.03
CA SER A 66 11.90 -5.09 -0.01
C SER A 66 11.64 -4.56 -1.43
N LEU A 67 10.42 -4.07 -1.68
CA LEU A 67 9.99 -3.49 -2.96
C LEU A 67 10.21 -1.97 -3.05
N GLY A 68 10.84 -1.38 -2.03
CA GLY A 68 11.19 0.03 -1.95
C GLY A 68 10.02 0.94 -1.62
N PHE A 69 8.97 0.43 -0.96
CA PHE A 69 7.95 1.29 -0.39
C PHE A 69 8.51 2.08 0.80
N THR A 70 8.07 3.33 0.95
CA THR A 70 8.41 4.15 2.10
C THR A 70 7.25 4.24 3.08
N ARG A 71 7.49 3.93 4.35
CA ARG A 71 6.49 4.11 5.41
C ARG A 71 6.23 5.60 5.67
N VAL A 72 4.97 5.98 5.80
CA VAL A 72 4.57 7.35 6.16
C VAL A 72 3.63 7.37 7.35
N SER A 73 3.60 8.49 8.09
CA SER A 73 2.72 8.66 9.26
C SER A 73 1.25 8.89 8.87
N ALA A 74 1.02 9.55 7.74
CA ALA A 74 -0.32 9.78 7.20
C ALA A 74 -0.24 9.88 5.67
N ILE A 75 -1.25 9.32 5.01
CA ILE A 75 -1.46 9.52 3.58
C ILE A 75 -2.63 10.48 3.47
N ARG A 76 -2.36 11.70 3.01
CA ARG A 76 -3.40 12.68 2.74
C ARG A 76 -3.86 12.46 1.31
N THR A 77 -5.10 12.04 1.15
CA THR A 77 -5.78 12.13 -0.14
C THR A 77 -5.86 13.61 -0.51
N TRP A 78 -5.36 13.97 -1.69
CA TRP A 78 -5.55 15.31 -2.22
C TRP A 78 -7.02 15.39 -2.67
N GLU A 79 -7.86 16.03 -1.86
CA GLU A 79 -9.20 16.43 -2.25
C GLU A 79 -9.03 17.58 -3.27
N GLY A 80 -9.02 17.20 -4.55
CA GLY A 80 -9.03 18.14 -5.67
C GLY A 80 -10.41 18.73 -5.89
#